data_AF-A0A8J2NHA7-F1
#
_entry.id   AF-A0A8J2NHA7-F1
#
_cell.length_a   1.000
_cell.length_b   1.000
_cell.length_c   1.000
_cell.angle_alpha   90.00
_cell.angle_beta   90.00
_cell.angle_gamma   90.00
#
_symmetry.space_group_name_H-M   'P 1'
#
loop_
_entity.id
_entity.type
_entity.pdbx_description
1 polymer ?
#
loop_
_entity_poly.entity_id
_entity_poly.type
_entity_poly.pdbx_seq_one_letter_code
_entity_poly.pdbx_strand_id
1 'polypeptide(L)' 'RLIYGRISGFGQTGPISLDAGHDINYLSLSGVLSRFGKKDDPPTFPVNLIADFAGGGLTCAFGILMALFERQTSGKGQV' A
#
# COMPACT_ATOMS: atom_id res chain seq x y z
N ARG A 1 15.11 19.48 0.91
CA ARG A 1 14.86 18.74 -0.36
C ARG A 1 14.49 17.27 -0.11
N LEU A 2 13.96 16.91 1.06
CA LEU A 2 13.69 15.52 1.44
C LEU A 2 12.46 14.97 0.71
N ILE A 3 12.53 13.74 0.24
CA ILE A 3 11.37 12.97 -0.20
C ILE A 3 11.01 12.05 0.97
N TYR A 4 9.78 12.13 1.44
CA TYR A 4 9.33 11.45 2.66
C TYR A 4 8.25 10.41 2.33
N GLY A 5 8.67 9.16 2.06
CA GLY A 5 7.73 8.07 1.80
C GLY A 5 7.03 7.61 3.07
N ARG A 6 5.69 7.63 3.09
CA ARG A 6 4.84 7.14 4.20
C ARG A 6 4.10 5.89 3.77
N ILE A 7 4.30 4.79 4.48
CA ILE A 7 3.58 3.54 4.26
C ILE A 7 2.76 3.23 5.51
N SER A 8 1.47 2.98 5.32
CA SER A 8 0.53 2.53 6.33
C SER A 8 -0.60 1.77 5.64
N GLY A 9 -1.13 0.72 6.26
CA GLY A 9 -2.20 -0.08 5.65
C GLY A 9 -3.47 0.68 5.31
N PHE A 10 -3.92 1.57 6.20
CA PHE A 10 -5.18 2.30 6.07
C PHE A 10 -5.02 3.76 5.63
N GLY A 11 -3.82 4.16 5.21
CA GLY A 11 -3.51 5.54 4.85
C GLY A 11 -3.33 6.48 6.04
N GLN A 12 -3.07 7.76 5.74
CA GLN A 12 -2.69 8.76 6.76
C GLN A 12 -3.87 9.49 7.40
N THR A 13 -5.07 9.29 6.87
CA THR A 13 -6.31 9.98 7.28
C THR A 13 -7.49 9.04 7.15
N GLY A 14 -8.55 9.30 7.91
CA GLY A 14 -9.79 8.53 7.86
C GLY A 14 -10.06 7.77 9.15
N PRO A 15 -11.27 7.19 9.29
CA PRO A 15 -11.78 6.69 10.55
C PRO A 15 -10.98 5.50 11.11
N ILE A 16 -10.34 4.72 10.24
CA ILE A 16 -9.56 3.53 10.62
C ILE A 16 -8.05 3.72 10.42
N SER A 17 -7.59 4.95 10.19
CA SER A 17 -6.16 5.23 9.93
C SER A 17 -5.22 4.93 11.11
N LEU A 18 -5.78 4.86 12.33
CA LEU A 18 -5.06 4.52 13.56
C LEU A 18 -5.23 3.06 13.98
N ASP A 19 -6.04 2.29 13.24
CA ASP A 19 -6.31 0.91 13.60
C ASP A 19 -5.12 0.01 13.23
N ALA A 20 -4.86 -0.98 14.09
CA ALA A 20 -3.88 -2.02 13.78
C ALA A 20 -4.40 -2.94 12.68
N GLY A 21 -3.52 -3.36 11.78
CA GLY A 21 -3.84 -4.31 10.73
C GLY A 21 -2.60 -4.96 10.15
N HIS A 22 -2.83 -6.02 9.39
CA HIS A 22 -1.85 -6.71 8.56
C HIS A 22 -2.39 -6.84 7.13
N ASP A 23 -1.54 -7.33 6.22
CA ASP A 23 -1.85 -7.50 4.79
C ASP A 23 -3.27 -8.04 4.54
N ILE A 24 -3.65 -9.13 5.22
CA ILE A 24 -4.97 -9.75 5.07
C ILE A 24 -6.14 -8.81 5.39
N ASN A 25 -5.98 -7.88 6.34
CA ASN A 25 -7.00 -6.89 6.68
C ASN A 25 -7.20 -5.90 5.52
N TYR A 26 -6.10 -5.41 4.95
CA TYR A 26 -6.14 -4.48 3.81
C TYR A 26 -6.74 -5.16 2.56
N LEU A 27 -6.38 -6.43 2.32
CA LEU A 27 -6.96 -7.22 1.22
C LEU A 27 -8.44 -7.51 1.42
N SER A 28 -8.87 -7.75 2.67
CA SER A 28 -10.28 -8.01 2.98
C SER A 28 -11.16 -6.80 2.64
N LEU A 29 -10.72 -5.60 3.00
CA LEU A 29 -11.46 -4.36 2.78
C LEU A 29 -11.49 -3.92 1.31
N SER A 30 -10.41 -4.18 0.55
CA SER A 30 -10.36 -3.88 -0.89
C SER A 30 -11.16 -4.85 -1.76
N GLY A 31 -11.64 -5.97 -1.19
CA GLY A 31 -12.29 -7.04 -1.94
C GLY A 31 -11.33 -7.91 -2.77
N VAL A 32 -10.03 -7.63 -2.72
CA VAL A 32 -9.00 -8.42 -3.41
C VAL A 32 -8.88 -9.81 -2.79
N LEU A 33 -9.00 -9.91 -1.46
CA LEU A 33 -8.93 -11.20 -0.77
C LEU A 33 -9.98 -12.19 -1.32
N SER A 34 -11.20 -11.72 -1.62
CA SER A 34 -12.30 -12.57 -2.09
C SER A 34 -12.07 -13.16 -3.49
N ARG A 35 -10.98 -12.80 -4.16
CA ARG A 35 -10.60 -13.35 -5.47
C ARG A 35 -9.63 -14.52 -5.38
N PHE A 36 -9.15 -14.85 -4.18
CA PHE A 36 -8.24 -15.96 -3.95
C PHE A 36 -8.95 -17.14 -3.29
N GLY A 37 -8.65 -18.35 -3.76
CA GLY A 37 -9.25 -19.59 -3.27
C GLY A 37 -10.19 -20.24 -4.28
N LYS A 38 -10.85 -21.32 -3.86
CA LYS A 38 -11.81 -22.04 -4.69
C LYS A 38 -13.19 -21.42 -4.57
N LYS A 39 -14.01 -21.63 -5.60
CA LYS A 39 -15.43 -21.31 -5.55
C LYS A 39 -16.09 -22.11 -4.42
N ASP A 40 -16.89 -21.42 -3.61
CA ASP A 40 -17.64 -21.97 -2.46
C ASP A 40 -16.80 -22.33 -1.21
N ASP A 41 -15.48 -22.07 -1.23
CA ASP A 41 -14.61 -22.13 -0.04
C ASP A 41 -14.33 -20.72 0.51
N PRO A 42 -13.94 -20.58 1.80
CA PRO A 42 -13.43 -19.31 2.32
C PRO A 42 -12.21 -18.81 1.53
N PRO A 43 -12.02 -17.47 1.41
CA PRO A 43 -10.87 -16.92 0.70
C PRO A 43 -9.53 -17.41 1.26
N THR A 44 -8.60 -17.75 0.36
CA THR A 44 -7.25 -18.15 0.74
C THR A 44 -6.33 -16.93 0.78
N PHE A 45 -5.68 -16.69 1.91
CA PHE A 45 -4.71 -15.60 2.03
C PHE A 45 -3.46 -15.90 1.17
N PRO A 46 -3.13 -15.06 0.16
CA PRO A 46 -2.04 -15.32 -0.79
C PRO A 46 -0.68 -14.93 -0.21
N VAL A 47 -0.43 -15.30 1.06
CA VAL A 47 0.62 -14.72 1.92
C VAL A 47 0.60 -13.19 1.89
N ASN A 48 1.66 -12.53 2.37
CA ASN A 48 1.74 -11.08 2.41
C ASN A 48 2.28 -10.44 1.11
N LEU A 49 2.11 -11.09 -0.05
CA LEU A 49 2.69 -10.61 -1.31
C LEU A 49 1.95 -9.42 -1.92
N ILE A 50 0.64 -9.31 -1.68
CA ILE A 50 -0.20 -8.38 -2.43
C ILE A 50 -0.23 -7.01 -1.77
N ALA A 51 -0.59 -6.90 -0.49
CA ALA A 51 -0.70 -5.58 0.14
C ALA A 51 0.66 -5.06 0.64
N ASP A 52 1.47 -5.88 1.30
CA ASP A 52 2.74 -5.43 1.86
C ASP A 52 3.78 -5.15 0.75
N PHE A 53 3.94 -6.07 -0.21
CA PHE A 53 4.94 -5.91 -1.26
C PHE A 53 4.41 -5.16 -2.49
N ALA A 54 3.43 -5.71 -3.21
CA ALA A 54 3.00 -5.13 -4.49
C ALA A 54 2.27 -3.79 -4.33
N GLY A 55 1.28 -3.72 -3.43
CA GLY A 55 0.48 -2.52 -3.16
C GLY A 55 1.12 -1.53 -2.19
N GLY A 56 2.08 -1.98 -1.39
CA GLY A 56 2.75 -1.20 -0.35
C GLY A 56 4.16 -0.80 -0.78
N GLY A 57 5.12 -1.70 -0.58
CA GLY A 57 6.54 -1.44 -0.79
C GLY A 57 6.89 -0.99 -2.21
N LEU A 58 6.39 -1.70 -3.23
CA LEU A 58 6.63 -1.36 -4.63
C LEU A 58 6.00 -0.02 -5.01
N THR A 59 4.75 0.23 -4.60
CA THR A 59 4.06 1.49 -4.85
C THR A 59 4.77 2.67 -4.19
N CYS A 60 5.25 2.51 -2.95
CA CYS A 60 6.04 3.53 -2.27
C CYS A 60 7.38 3.79 -2.96
N ALA A 61 8.10 2.72 -3.32
CA ALA A 61 9.36 2.85 -4.06
C ALA A 61 9.14 3.58 -5.39
N PHE A 62 8.07 3.26 -6.11
CA PHE A 62 7.69 3.95 -7.34
C PHE A 62 7.36 5.42 -7.09
N GLY A 63 6.60 5.74 -6.05
CA GLY A 63 6.31 7.13 -5.64
C GLY A 63 7.58 7.93 -5.33
N ILE A 64 8.55 7.33 -4.63
CA ILE A 64 9.85 7.94 -4.37
C ILE A 64 10.60 8.22 -5.68
N LEU A 65 10.61 7.27 -6.62
CA LEU A 65 11.24 7.48 -7.93
C LEU A 65 10.58 8.62 -8.71
N MET A 66 9.26 8.69 -8.70
CA MET A 66 8.52 9.78 -9.36
C MET A 66 8.81 11.13 -8.68
N ALA A 67 8.89 11.17 -7.35
CA ALA A 67 9.25 12.36 -6.61
C ALA A 67 10.70 12.81 -6.87
N LEU A 68 11.63 11.87 -7.06
CA LEU A 68 13.00 12.15 -7.46
C LEU A 68 13.06 12.77 -8.86
N PHE A 69 12.24 12.26 -9.78
CA PHE A 69 12.12 12.77 -11.14
C PHE A 69 11.55 14.20 -11.15
N GLU A 70 10.43 14.45 -10.46
CA GLU A 70 9.81 15.78 -10.35
C GLU A 70 10.79 16.82 -9.79
N ARG A 71 11.58 16.41 -8.79
CA ARG A 71 12.59 17.25 -8.14
C ARG A 71 13.67 17.75 -9.09
N GLN A 72 13.88 17.11 -10.25
CA GLN A 72 14.83 17.59 -11.26
C GLN A 72 14.41 18.95 -11.81
N THR A 73 13.11 19.21 -11.93
CA THR A 73 12.56 20.48 -12.42
C THR A 73 12.25 21.42 -11.26
N SER A 74 11.60 20.94 -10.20
CA SER A 74 11.12 21.80 -9.11
C SER A 74 12.21 22.18 -8.10
N GLY A 75 13.25 21.36 -7.97
CA GLY A 75 14.26 21.45 -6.92
C GLY A 75 13.76 21.08 -5.52
N LYS A 76 12.45 20.78 -5.35
CA LYS A 76 11.77 20.57 -4.06
C LYS A 76 11.60 19.08 -3.74
N GLY A 77 11.41 18.78 -2.45
CA GLY A 77 10.97 17.45 -2.02
C GLY A 77 9.47 17.43 -1.78
N GLN A 78 8.92 16.26 -1.49
CA GLN A 78 7.49 16.08 -1.22
C GLN A 78 7.25 14.88 -0.29
N VAL A 79 6.02 14.78 0.21
CA VAL A 79 5.47 13.64 0.94
C VAL A 79 4.72 12.76 -0.04
#